data_AF-U1R283-F1
#
_entry.id   AF-U1R283-F1
#
_cell.length_a   1.000
_cell.length_b   1.000
_cell.length_c   1.000
_cell.angle_alpha   90.00
_cell.angle_beta   90.00
_cell.angle_gamma   90.00
#
_symmetry.space_group_name_H-M   'P 1'
#
loop_
_entity.id
_entity.type
_entity.pdbx_description
1 polymer ?
#
loop_
_entity_poly.entity_id
_entity_poly.type
_entity_poly.pdbx_seq_one_letter_code
_entity_poly.pdbx_strand_id
1 'polypeptide(L)'
;MTATSFELFGTLVDADLPDDPAAAVGWELADRGVDLPDDWAAAYEETHIDPPEGAVVPLPAHVSAALASRGVEAPDNAPRRAVVAAFDPEVQTREGARAAVAAAADRGPVAVLADAPAPELARRTLIRSGVDRSLVDATVSTAACGWALTHDGAHETVARRLGVERVCHVGRVAVDRERPATWRRHRCRRSCESGGE
;
A
#
# COMPACT_ATOMS: atom_id res chain seq x y z
N MET A 1 -1.53 1.62 24.42
CA MET A 1 -2.56 2.39 23.68
C MET A 1 -2.83 1.67 22.37
N THR A 2 -4.09 1.56 21.94
CA THR A 2 -4.45 0.88 20.68
C THR A 2 -4.69 1.95 19.62
N ALA A 3 -4.06 1.80 18.45
CA ALA A 3 -4.30 2.66 17.29
C ALA A 3 -5.11 1.93 16.21
N THR A 4 -5.72 2.68 15.30
CA THR A 4 -6.41 2.12 14.13
C THR A 4 -5.59 2.41 12.87
N SER A 5 -5.43 1.41 12.01
CA SER A 5 -4.89 1.60 10.66
C SER A 5 -5.94 1.22 9.63
N PHE A 6 -6.07 2.03 8.58
CA PHE A 6 -6.91 1.70 7.44
C PHE A 6 -6.07 1.31 6.23
N GLU A 7 -6.51 0.27 5.52
CA GLU A 7 -6.10 0.03 4.14
C GLU A 7 -6.53 1.25 3.29
N LEU A 8 -5.67 1.74 2.41
CA LEU A 8 -6.02 2.91 1.58
C LEU A 8 -6.96 2.52 0.44
N PHE A 9 -6.40 1.79 -0.53
CA PHE A 9 -7.12 1.42 -1.73
C PHE A 9 -8.23 0.42 -1.41
N GLY A 10 -9.36 0.53 -2.10
CA GLY A 10 -10.64 -0.21 -1.94
C GLY A 10 -11.22 -0.30 -0.53
N THR A 11 -10.66 0.44 0.44
CA THR A 11 -11.24 0.60 1.79
C THR A 11 -11.59 2.06 2.03
N LEU A 12 -10.62 2.98 1.94
CA LEU A 12 -10.90 4.42 2.03
C LEU A 12 -11.21 5.05 0.66
N VAL A 13 -10.60 4.55 -0.40
CA VAL A 13 -10.72 5.11 -1.75
C VAL A 13 -10.80 4.02 -2.81
N ASP A 14 -11.50 4.29 -3.91
CA ASP A 14 -11.32 3.57 -5.17
C ASP A 14 -10.39 4.39 -6.07
N ALA A 15 -9.58 3.70 -6.87
CA ALA A 15 -8.57 4.29 -7.73
C ALA A 15 -8.51 3.53 -9.04
N ASP A 16 -8.53 4.25 -10.15
CA ASP A 16 -8.53 3.68 -11.51
C ASP A 16 -7.09 3.36 -11.93
N LEU A 17 -6.55 2.26 -11.43
CA LEU A 17 -5.21 1.78 -11.77
C LEU A 17 -5.16 1.28 -13.22
N PRO A 18 -4.00 1.36 -13.90
CA PRO A 18 -3.88 0.90 -15.28
C PRO A 18 -4.15 -0.61 -15.42
N ASP A 19 -4.99 -0.99 -16.38
CA ASP A 19 -5.27 -2.38 -16.74
C ASP A 19 -4.05 -3.09 -17.33
N ASP A 20 -3.18 -2.33 -18.01
CA ASP A 20 -1.89 -2.77 -18.54
C ASP A 20 -0.75 -1.95 -17.92
N PRO A 21 -0.22 -2.39 -16.77
CA PRO A 21 0.93 -1.76 -16.12
C PRO A 21 2.17 -1.64 -16.99
N ALA A 22 2.49 -2.67 -17.79
CA ALA A 22 3.69 -2.70 -18.60
C ALA A 22 3.61 -1.62 -19.68
N ALA A 23 2.48 -1.54 -20.40
CA ALA A 23 2.24 -0.50 -21.37
C ALA A 23 2.25 0.89 -20.71
N ALA A 24 1.49 1.10 -19.63
CA ALA A 24 1.38 2.41 -18.97
C ALA A 24 2.75 2.95 -18.51
N VAL A 25 3.57 2.11 -17.87
CA VAL A 25 4.94 2.49 -17.48
C VAL A 25 5.81 2.71 -18.71
N GLY A 26 5.67 1.88 -19.75
CA GLY A 26 6.42 2.03 -21.00
C GLY A 26 6.17 3.37 -21.69
N TRP A 27 4.90 3.77 -21.82
CA TRP A 27 4.53 5.10 -22.36
C TRP A 27 5.22 6.23 -21.61
N GLU A 28 5.19 6.19 -20.27
CA GLU A 28 5.81 7.22 -19.44
C GLU A 28 7.36 7.20 -19.51
N LEU A 29 7.98 6.02 -19.68
CA LEU A 29 9.41 5.89 -19.89
C LEU A 29 9.83 6.48 -21.24
N ALA A 30 9.11 6.16 -22.31
CA ALA A 30 9.37 6.67 -23.65
C ALA A 30 9.19 8.20 -23.72
N ASP A 31 8.16 8.74 -23.08
CA ASP A 31 7.95 10.20 -22.95
C ASP A 31 9.11 10.91 -22.25
N ARG A 32 9.86 10.18 -21.39
CA ARG A 32 11.07 10.66 -20.71
C ARG A 32 12.37 10.38 -21.47
N GLY A 33 12.28 9.90 -22.71
CA GLY A 33 13.43 9.65 -23.58
C GLY A 33 14.18 8.35 -23.25
N VAL A 34 13.51 7.36 -22.67
CA VAL A 34 14.09 6.02 -22.49
C VAL A 34 13.81 5.20 -23.76
N ASP A 35 14.88 4.71 -24.39
CA ASP A 35 14.79 3.79 -25.52
C ASP A 35 14.37 2.40 -25.02
N LEU A 36 13.08 2.09 -25.14
CA LEU A 36 12.53 0.81 -24.69
C LEU A 36 12.92 -0.33 -25.64
N PRO A 37 13.25 -1.51 -25.09
CA PRO A 37 13.47 -2.69 -25.91
C PRO A 37 12.14 -3.18 -26.52
N ASP A 38 12.20 -3.80 -27.70
CA ASP A 38 11.02 -4.33 -28.40
C ASP A 38 10.26 -5.38 -27.55
N ASP A 39 10.97 -6.09 -26.67
CA ASP A 39 10.42 -7.09 -25.75
C ASP A 39 10.08 -6.53 -24.35
N TRP A 40 9.88 -5.21 -24.21
CA TRP A 40 9.62 -4.54 -22.93
C TRP A 40 8.54 -5.22 -22.07
N ALA A 41 7.41 -5.62 -22.65
CA ALA A 41 6.35 -6.28 -21.90
C ALA A 41 6.83 -7.59 -21.26
N ALA A 42 7.60 -8.40 -21.99
CA ALA A 42 8.17 -9.62 -21.46
C ALA A 42 9.21 -9.33 -20.37
N ALA A 43 10.10 -8.35 -20.61
CA ALA A 43 11.05 -7.91 -19.59
C ALA A 43 10.34 -7.37 -18.33
N TYR A 44 9.20 -6.71 -18.45
CA TYR A 44 8.44 -6.22 -17.30
C TYR A 44 7.80 -7.35 -16.48
N GLU A 45 7.40 -8.46 -17.11
CA GLU A 45 6.79 -9.60 -16.42
C GLU A 45 7.81 -10.55 -15.77
N GLU A 46 9.07 -10.52 -16.23
CA GLU A 46 10.17 -11.30 -15.66
C GLU A 46 10.52 -10.88 -14.22
N THR A 47 10.81 -11.85 -13.35
CA THR A 47 11.34 -11.57 -12.01
C THR A 47 12.83 -11.24 -12.08
N HIS A 48 13.20 -9.99 -11.80
CA HIS A 48 14.60 -9.54 -11.81
C HIS A 48 15.26 -9.44 -10.43
N ILE A 49 14.44 -9.35 -9.38
CA ILE A 49 14.88 -9.17 -8.00
C ILE A 49 14.20 -10.25 -7.17
N ASP A 50 14.99 -11.00 -6.40
CA ASP A 50 14.52 -12.00 -5.45
C ASP A 50 14.46 -11.38 -4.04
N PRO A 51 13.27 -10.94 -3.56
CA PRO A 51 13.14 -10.37 -2.23
C PRO A 51 13.11 -11.47 -1.15
N PRO A 52 13.45 -11.15 0.10
CA PRO A 52 13.16 -12.03 1.23
C PRO A 52 11.69 -12.43 1.30
N GLU A 53 11.40 -13.57 1.92
CA GLU A 53 10.02 -14.04 2.10
C GLU A 53 9.13 -12.97 2.74
N GLY A 54 7.96 -12.70 2.13
CA GLY A 54 7.00 -11.69 2.59
C GLY A 54 7.37 -10.23 2.27
N ALA A 55 8.58 -9.97 1.78
CA ALA A 55 8.99 -8.65 1.33
C ALA A 55 8.46 -8.34 -0.08
N VAL A 56 8.32 -7.04 -0.38
CA VAL A 56 7.90 -6.56 -1.69
C VAL A 56 9.03 -5.77 -2.36
N VAL A 57 9.19 -5.97 -3.66
CA VAL A 57 10.06 -5.14 -4.49
C VAL A 57 9.28 -3.90 -4.91
N PRO A 58 9.74 -2.67 -4.57
CA PRO A 58 9.12 -1.45 -5.06
C PRO A 58 9.14 -1.43 -6.59
N LEU A 59 8.02 -1.05 -7.21
CA LEU A 59 7.91 -1.10 -8.68
C LEU A 59 8.98 -0.24 -9.40
N PRO A 60 9.42 0.92 -8.90
CA PRO A 60 10.56 1.63 -9.49
C PRO A 60 11.86 0.81 -9.55
N ALA A 61 12.12 -0.02 -8.54
CA ALA A 61 13.29 -0.89 -8.51
C ALA A 61 13.16 -2.04 -9.50
N HIS A 62 11.98 -2.65 -9.58
CA HIS A 62 11.63 -3.65 -10.59
C HIS A 62 11.82 -3.12 -12.01
N VAL A 63 11.24 -1.95 -12.33
CA VAL A 63 11.36 -1.32 -13.66
C VAL A 63 12.82 -1.02 -14.01
N SER A 64 13.61 -0.54 -13.04
CA SER A 64 15.04 -0.29 -13.25
C SER A 64 15.79 -1.58 -13.57
N ALA A 65 15.48 -2.68 -12.86
CA ALA A 65 16.11 -3.98 -13.09
C ALA A 65 15.68 -4.61 -14.42
N ALA A 66 14.42 -4.46 -14.82
CA ALA A 66 13.92 -4.90 -16.12
C ALA A 66 14.65 -4.20 -17.28
N LEU A 67 14.81 -2.88 -17.23
CA LEU A 67 15.59 -2.13 -18.22
C LEU A 67 17.05 -2.57 -18.25
N ALA A 68 17.68 -2.72 -17.08
CA ALA A 68 19.07 -3.17 -16.96
C ALA A 68 19.28 -4.58 -17.53
N SER A 69 18.29 -5.48 -17.39
CA SER A 69 18.33 -6.84 -17.97
C SER A 69 18.49 -6.85 -19.49
N ARG A 70 18.08 -5.76 -20.15
CA ARG A 70 18.18 -5.55 -21.60
C ARG A 70 19.26 -4.53 -21.99
N GLY A 71 20.12 -4.16 -21.06
CA GLY A 71 21.22 -3.23 -21.30
C GLY A 71 20.77 -1.78 -21.51
N VAL A 72 19.56 -1.42 -21.08
CA VAL A 72 19.04 -0.06 -21.17
C VAL A 72 19.34 0.70 -19.89
N GLU A 73 20.12 1.79 -20.00
CA GLU A 73 20.35 2.72 -18.91
C GLU A 73 19.32 3.86 -18.97
N ALA A 74 18.51 3.98 -17.92
CA ALA A 74 17.53 5.06 -17.82
C ALA A 74 18.17 6.31 -17.19
N PRO A 75 17.97 7.51 -17.76
CA PRO A 75 18.54 8.73 -17.21
C PRO A 75 17.87 9.13 -15.89
N ASP A 76 18.65 9.78 -15.02
CA ASP A 76 18.21 10.37 -13.75
C ASP A 76 17.36 9.39 -12.90
N ASN A 77 16.13 9.81 -12.57
CA ASN A 77 15.13 9.03 -11.85
C ASN A 77 13.96 8.65 -12.78
N ALA A 78 14.21 8.46 -14.08
CA ALA A 78 13.16 8.16 -15.06
C ALA A 78 12.26 6.97 -14.67
N PRO A 79 12.79 5.81 -14.20
CA PRO A 79 11.95 4.69 -13.75
C PRO A 79 10.96 5.06 -12.65
N ARG A 80 11.44 5.76 -11.62
CA ARG A 80 10.59 6.23 -10.52
C ARG A 80 9.52 7.20 -11.00
N ARG A 81 9.90 8.19 -11.82
CA ARG A 81 8.98 9.19 -12.35
C ARG A 81 7.95 8.59 -13.30
N ALA A 82 8.33 7.57 -14.06
CA ALA A 82 7.43 6.87 -14.97
C ALA A 82 6.39 6.06 -14.19
N VAL A 83 6.83 5.26 -13.21
CA VAL A 83 5.93 4.52 -12.32
C VAL A 83 4.97 5.46 -11.59
N VAL A 84 5.47 6.54 -11.00
CA VAL A 84 4.59 7.49 -10.30
C VAL A 84 3.54 8.05 -11.25
N ALA A 85 3.89 8.46 -12.47
CA ALA A 85 2.93 9.01 -13.41
C ALA A 85 1.92 7.97 -13.93
N ALA A 86 2.38 6.78 -14.28
CA ALA A 86 1.54 5.68 -14.77
C ALA A 86 0.51 5.21 -13.72
N PHE A 87 0.83 5.38 -12.43
CA PHE A 87 -0.01 4.95 -11.30
C PHE A 87 -0.53 6.12 -10.46
N ASP A 88 -0.70 7.31 -11.05
CA ASP A 88 -1.26 8.49 -10.38
C ASP A 88 -2.73 8.74 -10.80
N PRO A 89 -3.68 7.85 -10.46
CA PRO A 89 -5.02 7.88 -11.04
C PRO A 89 -5.90 8.98 -10.44
N GLU A 90 -7.09 9.11 -11.04
CA GLU A 90 -8.23 9.72 -10.35
C GLU A 90 -8.61 8.86 -9.14
N VAL A 91 -9.09 9.53 -8.09
CA VAL A 91 -9.37 8.91 -6.79
C VAL A 91 -10.78 9.27 -6.38
N GLN A 92 -11.59 8.25 -6.11
CA GLN A 92 -12.92 8.42 -5.55
C GLN A 92 -12.91 8.02 -4.08
N THR A 93 -13.38 8.90 -3.21
CA THR A 93 -13.50 8.57 -1.78
C THR A 93 -14.70 7.69 -1.56
N ARG A 94 -14.49 6.54 -0.92
CA ARG A 94 -15.55 5.58 -0.67
C ARG A 94 -16.55 6.12 0.33
N GLU A 95 -17.80 5.67 0.19
CA GLU A 95 -18.86 6.01 1.15
C GLU A 95 -18.47 5.57 2.57
N GLY A 96 -18.73 6.44 3.54
CA GLY A 96 -18.40 6.17 4.94
C GLY A 96 -16.93 6.35 5.32
N ALA A 97 -15.99 6.44 4.37
CA ALA A 97 -14.55 6.56 4.66
C ALA A 97 -14.23 7.75 5.57
N ARG A 98 -14.83 8.91 5.29
CA ARG A 98 -14.65 10.14 6.10
C ARG A 98 -15.13 9.93 7.54
N ALA A 99 -16.32 9.37 7.70
CA ALA A 99 -16.92 9.13 9.01
C ALA A 99 -16.14 8.06 9.80
N ALA A 100 -15.65 7.02 9.14
CA ALA A 100 -14.85 5.97 9.76
C ALA A 100 -13.51 6.49 10.29
N VAL A 101 -12.81 7.32 9.50
CA VAL A 101 -11.55 7.94 9.92
C VAL A 101 -11.79 8.90 11.09
N ALA A 102 -12.82 9.75 11.03
CA ALA A 102 -13.17 10.64 12.13
C ALA A 102 -13.51 9.88 13.42
N ALA A 103 -14.34 8.85 13.33
CA ALA A 103 -14.70 8.03 14.48
C ALA A 103 -13.50 7.27 15.08
N ALA A 104 -12.52 6.90 14.25
CA ALA A 104 -11.28 6.30 14.74
C ALA A 104 -10.38 7.32 15.44
N ALA A 105 -10.27 8.53 14.89
CA ALA A 105 -9.48 9.63 15.47
C ALA A 105 -9.99 10.04 16.87
N ASP A 106 -11.30 9.96 17.10
CA ASP A 106 -11.91 10.18 18.43
C ASP A 106 -11.49 9.11 19.48
N ARG A 107 -10.92 7.99 19.04
CA ARG A 107 -10.54 6.85 19.90
C ARG A 107 -9.03 6.69 20.09
N GLY A 108 -8.22 7.34 19.25
CA GLY A 108 -6.77 7.27 19.33
C GLY A 108 -6.10 7.53 17.98
N PRO A 109 -4.77 7.28 17.89
CA PRO A 109 -4.02 7.55 16.68
C PRO A 109 -4.52 6.74 15.48
N VAL A 110 -4.49 7.37 14.31
CA VAL A 110 -4.92 6.80 13.05
C VAL A 110 -3.77 6.76 12.06
N ALA A 111 -3.60 5.61 11.42
CA ALA A 111 -2.70 5.46 10.29
C ALA A 111 -3.42 5.01 9.03
N VAL A 112 -2.76 5.27 7.90
CA VAL A 112 -3.09 4.68 6.61
C VAL A 112 -1.95 3.77 6.20
N LEU A 113 -2.28 2.55 5.81
CA LEU A 113 -1.37 1.58 5.21
C LEU A 113 -1.85 1.31 3.78
N ALA A 114 -1.00 1.58 2.80
CA ALA A 114 -1.35 1.46 1.40
C ALA A 114 -0.52 0.37 0.72
N ASP A 115 -1.17 -0.57 0.05
CA ASP A 115 -0.49 -1.33 -0.98
C ASP A 115 -0.32 -0.44 -2.21
N ALA A 116 0.88 0.06 -2.43
CA ALA A 116 1.15 1.07 -3.44
C ALA A 116 2.47 0.77 -4.15
N PRO A 117 2.52 0.84 -5.49
CA PRO A 117 3.70 0.46 -6.26
C PRO A 117 4.90 1.40 -6.04
N ALA A 118 4.64 2.64 -5.61
CA ALA A 118 5.66 3.62 -5.24
C ALA A 118 5.35 4.32 -3.90
N PRO A 119 6.38 4.73 -3.14
CA PRO A 119 6.20 5.40 -1.85
C PRO A 119 5.28 6.63 -1.85
N GLU A 120 5.31 7.42 -2.91
CA GLU A 120 4.61 8.71 -3.01
C GLU A 120 3.11 8.56 -3.21
N LEU A 121 2.67 7.47 -3.84
CA LEU A 121 1.29 7.33 -4.30
C LEU A 121 0.30 7.32 -3.14
N ALA A 122 0.65 6.70 -2.02
CA ALA A 122 -0.20 6.70 -0.83
C ALA A 122 -0.54 8.13 -0.36
N ARG A 123 0.46 9.02 -0.33
CA ARG A 123 0.24 10.42 0.09
C ARG A 123 -0.49 11.22 -0.98
N ARG A 124 -0.17 11.05 -2.26
CA ARG A 124 -0.86 11.74 -3.37
C ARG A 124 -2.34 11.37 -3.40
N THR A 125 -2.64 10.09 -3.28
CA THR A 125 -4.00 9.56 -3.20
C THR A 125 -4.76 10.14 -2.01
N LEU A 126 -4.15 10.20 -0.82
CA LEU A 126 -4.79 10.83 0.34
C LEU A 126 -5.08 12.31 0.14
N ILE A 127 -4.16 13.06 -0.50
CA ILE A 127 -4.36 14.49 -0.80
C ILE A 127 -5.56 14.72 -1.73
N ARG A 128 -5.79 13.82 -2.70
CA ARG A 128 -6.93 13.91 -3.63
C ARG A 128 -8.22 13.32 -3.09
N SER A 129 -8.12 12.48 -2.07
CA SER A 129 -9.29 11.95 -1.38
C SER A 129 -9.97 13.07 -0.56
N GLY A 130 -11.23 12.85 -0.23
CA GLY A 130 -11.96 13.66 0.73
C GLY A 130 -11.74 13.21 2.18
N VAL A 131 -10.79 12.33 2.47
CA VAL A 131 -10.41 12.00 3.86
C VAL A 131 -9.69 13.21 4.45
N ASP A 132 -10.07 13.60 5.68
CA ASP A 132 -9.35 14.67 6.38
C ASP A 132 -7.97 14.17 6.81
N ARG A 133 -6.94 14.59 6.06
CA ARG A 133 -5.54 14.24 6.31
C ARG A 133 -5.01 14.75 7.66
N SER A 134 -5.66 15.73 8.30
CA SER A 134 -5.25 16.20 9.63
C SER A 134 -5.56 15.17 10.72
N LEU A 135 -6.46 14.22 10.43
CA LEU A 135 -6.82 13.11 11.31
C LEU A 135 -5.94 11.88 11.10
N VAL A 136 -4.96 11.92 10.19
CA VAL A 136 -4.08 10.79 9.87
C VAL A 136 -2.67 11.09 10.39
N ASP A 137 -2.28 10.42 11.47
CA ASP A 137 -1.00 10.61 12.15
C ASP A 137 0.17 9.97 11.39
N ALA A 138 -0.07 8.89 10.66
CA ALA A 138 0.95 8.22 9.87
C ALA A 138 0.42 7.66 8.54
N THR A 139 1.26 7.74 7.51
CA THR A 139 1.03 7.06 6.23
C THR A 139 2.20 6.13 5.94
N VAL A 140 1.91 4.88 5.66
CA VAL A 140 2.87 3.84 5.30
C VAL A 140 2.44 3.23 3.97
N SER A 141 3.39 2.88 3.11
CA SER A 141 3.11 2.05 1.94
C SER A 141 4.00 0.82 1.90
N THR A 142 3.52 -0.24 1.25
CA THR A 142 4.26 -1.49 1.03
C THR A 142 5.59 -1.21 0.32
N ALA A 143 5.60 -0.39 -0.74
CA ALA A 143 6.84 0.05 -1.40
C ALA A 143 7.81 0.86 -0.52
N ALA A 144 7.35 1.49 0.57
CA ALA A 144 8.21 2.26 1.46
C ALA A 144 8.70 1.45 2.68
N CYS A 145 7.92 0.51 3.18
CA CYS A 145 8.31 -0.36 4.29
C CYS A 145 8.97 -1.66 3.84
N GLY A 146 8.82 -2.03 2.56
CA GLY A 146 9.39 -3.23 1.97
C GLY A 146 8.64 -4.51 2.31
N TRP A 147 7.46 -4.44 2.94
CA TRP A 147 6.67 -5.60 3.34
C TRP A 147 5.31 -5.62 2.66
N ALA A 148 4.84 -6.81 2.31
CA ALA A 148 3.47 -6.99 1.83
C ALA A 148 2.45 -6.60 2.91
N LEU A 149 1.25 -6.20 2.50
CA LEU A 149 0.18 -5.77 3.42
C LEU A 149 -0.19 -6.86 4.44
N THR A 150 -0.06 -8.13 4.07
CA THR A 150 -0.37 -9.30 4.91
C THR A 150 0.76 -9.67 5.87
N HIS A 151 1.94 -9.08 5.72
CA HIS A 151 3.10 -9.43 6.54
C HIS A 151 3.17 -8.55 7.80
N ASP A 152 3.49 -9.16 8.94
CA ASP A 152 3.55 -8.48 10.24
C ASP A 152 4.47 -7.24 10.22
N GLY A 153 5.58 -7.31 9.48
CA GLY A 153 6.51 -6.19 9.32
C GLY A 153 5.89 -4.88 8.78
N ALA A 154 4.82 -4.96 7.99
CA ALA A 154 4.08 -3.78 7.55
C ALA A 154 3.32 -3.14 8.72
N HIS A 155 2.65 -3.94 9.54
CA HIS A 155 1.90 -3.48 10.71
C HIS A 155 2.82 -3.01 11.84
N GLU A 156 3.95 -3.68 12.06
CA GLU A 156 5.00 -3.25 12.98
C GLU A 156 5.57 -1.89 12.57
N THR A 157 5.75 -1.66 11.26
CA THR A 157 6.17 -0.36 10.74
C THR A 157 5.15 0.73 11.05
N VAL A 158 3.85 0.44 10.93
CA VAL A 158 2.78 1.37 11.32
C VAL A 158 2.83 1.64 12.83
N ALA A 159 2.87 0.58 13.65
CA ALA A 159 2.89 0.68 15.11
C ALA A 159 4.07 1.55 15.59
N ARG A 160 5.26 1.31 15.03
CA ARG A 160 6.47 2.09 15.30
C ARG A 160 6.33 3.55 14.89
N ARG A 161 5.70 3.86 13.74
CA ARG A 161 5.46 5.26 13.31
C ARG A 161 4.50 6.00 14.22
N LEU A 162 3.53 5.29 14.80
CA LEU A 162 2.57 5.86 15.74
C LEU A 162 3.06 5.85 17.20
N GLY A 163 4.18 5.19 17.50
CA GLY A 163 4.68 5.03 18.87
C GLY A 163 3.78 4.15 19.75
N VAL A 164 3.09 3.16 19.16
CA VAL A 164 2.19 2.25 19.86
C VAL A 164 2.66 0.79 19.77
N GLU A 165 2.18 -0.06 20.68
CA GLU A 165 2.53 -1.48 20.69
C GLU A 165 1.71 -2.31 19.68
N ARG A 166 0.46 -1.91 19.43
CA ARG A 166 -0.49 -2.67 18.59
C ARG A 166 -1.40 -1.76 17.80
N VAL A 167 -1.73 -2.22 16.60
CA VAL A 167 -2.61 -1.54 15.65
C VAL A 167 -3.76 -2.48 15.28
N CYS A 168 -4.99 -1.98 15.32
CA CYS A 168 -6.14 -2.64 14.73
C CYS A 168 -6.21 -2.23 13.25
N HIS A 169 -5.90 -3.15 12.34
CA HIS A 169 -6.01 -2.87 10.90
C HIS A 169 -7.43 -3.14 10.40
N VAL A 170 -7.96 -2.19 9.61
CA VAL A 170 -9.25 -2.22 8.94
C VAL A 170 -8.97 -2.21 7.45
N GLY A 171 -9.32 -3.29 6.77
CA GLY A 171 -9.05 -3.48 5.36
C GLY A 171 -9.84 -4.64 4.78
N ARG A 172 -9.76 -4.79 3.47
CA ARG A 172 -10.40 -5.86 2.69
C ARG A 172 -9.52 -7.10 2.64
N VAL A 173 -8.20 -6.91 2.66
CA VAL A 173 -7.26 -8.01 2.80
C VAL A 173 -7.30 -8.48 4.25
N ALA A 174 -7.82 -9.68 4.47
CA ALA A 174 -7.74 -10.31 5.78
C ALA A 174 -6.26 -10.56 6.09
N VAL A 175 -5.75 -9.86 7.10
CA VAL A 175 -4.45 -10.18 7.70
C VAL A 175 -4.69 -11.45 8.51
N ASP A 176 -4.07 -12.56 8.10
CA ASP A 176 -4.25 -13.82 8.81
C ASP A 176 -3.68 -13.68 10.24
N ARG A 177 -4.55 -13.79 11.25
CA ARG A 177 -4.21 -13.55 12.66
C ARG A 177 -3.74 -14.84 13.36
N GLU A 178 -3.01 -15.71 12.66
CA GLU A 178 -2.42 -16.93 13.21
C GLU A 178 -0.89 -16.96 12.93
N ARG A 179 0.10 -16.95 13.85
CA ARG A 179 0.29 -16.92 15.32
C ARG A 179 1.78 -16.61 15.60
N PRO A 180 2.16 -16.24 16.85
CA PRO A 180 2.90 -17.23 17.67
C PRO A 180 2.20 -17.66 18.96
N ALA A 181 2.49 -18.89 19.39
CA ALA A 181 1.77 -19.67 20.41
C ALA A 181 1.92 -19.21 21.89
N THR A 182 2.58 -18.09 22.20
CA THR A 182 2.97 -17.73 23.57
C THR A 182 1.96 -16.87 24.35
N TRP A 183 0.82 -16.48 23.76
CA TRP A 183 -0.12 -15.53 24.38
C TRP A 183 -1.52 -16.08 24.67
N ARG A 184 -1.65 -17.37 25.01
CA ARG A 184 -2.93 -17.89 25.53
C ARG A 184 -3.14 -17.47 26.98
N ARG A 185 -4.01 -16.48 27.22
CA ARG A 185 -5.03 -16.46 28.31
C ARG A 185 -5.89 -15.19 28.20
N HIS A 186 -7.01 -15.31 27.50
CA HIS A 186 -8.37 -15.00 27.96
C HIS A 186 -9.28 -14.84 26.75
N ARG A 187 -10.04 -15.91 26.50
CA ARG A 187 -11.11 -15.94 25.51
C ARG A 187 -12.30 -15.16 26.10
N CYS A 188 -12.57 -13.95 25.62
CA CYS A 188 -13.86 -13.32 25.88
C CYS A 188 -14.88 -13.91 24.89
N ARG A 189 -15.55 -14.98 25.31
CA ARG A 189 -16.87 -15.35 24.77
C ARG A 189 -17.91 -14.56 25.53
N ARG A 190 -18.79 -13.86 24.83
CA ARG A 190 -20.22 -13.63 25.14
C ARG A 190 -20.84 -13.01 23.88
N SER A 191 -21.68 -13.75 23.15
CA SER A 191 -23.11 -13.98 23.42
C SER A 191 -23.95 -12.77 23.05
N CYS A 192 -24.45 -12.76 21.81
CA CYS A 192 -25.65 -12.07 21.39
C CYS A 192 -26.52 -13.06 20.63
N GLU A 193 -27.13 -14.00 21.37
CA GLU A 193 -28.44 -14.51 21.00
C GLU A 193 -29.39 -13.93 22.05
N SER A 194 -30.17 -12.98 21.57
CA SER A 194 -31.25 -12.28 22.25
C SER A 194 -32.37 -13.25 22.62
N GLY A 195 -32.73 -13.26 23.90
CA GLY A 195 -34.01 -13.77 24.38
C GLY A 195 -35.05 -12.65 24.47
N GLY A 196 -36.32 -13.05 24.38
CA GLY A 196 -37.53 -12.26 24.61
C GLY A 196 -38.42 -12.26 23.36
N GLU A 197 -39.63 -12.81 23.36
CA GLU A 197 -40.52 -13.34 24.41
C GLU A 197 -41.38 -14.47 23.82
#